data_AF-A0A6S6SEN7-F1
#
_entry.id   AF-A0A6S6SEN7-F1
#
_cell.length_a   1.000
_cell.length_b   1.000
_cell.length_c   1.000
_cell.angle_alpha   90.00
_cell.angle_beta   90.00
_cell.angle_gamma   90.00
#
_symmetry.space_group_name_H-M   'P 1'
#
loop_
_entity.id
_entity.type
_entity.pdbx_description
1 polymer ?
#
loop_
_entity_poly.entity_id
_entity_poly.type
_entity_poly.pdbx_seq_one_letter_code
_entity_poly.pdbx_strand_id
1 'polypeptide(L)' 'MVRMLKIDKRKLIDIFHNHGNQVASSIPTALHELFMTKDLKSGQRVMMVGTSAGVGLGLVVWEVP' A
#
# COMPACT_ATOMS: atom_id res chain seq x y z
N MET A 1 -3.32 8.26 -8.20
CA MET A 1 -3.39 8.43 -6.74
C MET A 1 -2.11 9.01 -6.12
N VAL A 2 -0.94 8.34 -6.22
CA VAL A 2 0.34 8.80 -5.63
C VAL A 2 0.69 10.27 -5.95
N ARG A 3 0.57 10.67 -7.23
CA ARG A 3 0.80 12.06 -7.66
C ARG A 3 -0.23 13.05 -7.08
N MET A 4 -1.50 12.67 -7.04
CA MET A 4 -2.59 13.52 -6.53
C MET A 4 -2.43 13.79 -5.03
N LEU A 5 -2.03 12.77 -4.28
CA LEU A 5 -1.79 12.85 -2.84
C LEU A 5 -0.39 13.36 -2.46
N LYS A 6 0.43 13.74 -3.46
CA LYS A 6 1.81 14.22 -3.28
C LYS A 6 2.65 13.32 -2.35
N ILE A 7 2.49 12.00 -2.49
CA ILE A 7 3.21 11.04 -1.65
C ILE A 7 4.66 10.94 -2.11
N ASP A 8 5.58 11.05 -1.15
CA ASP A 8 7.00 10.78 -1.37
C ASP A 8 7.19 9.33 -1.82
N LYS A 9 7.89 9.13 -2.95
CA LYS A 9 8.16 7.79 -3.49
C LYS A 9 8.86 6.87 -2.49
N ARG A 10 9.63 7.41 -1.55
CA ARG A 10 10.31 6.63 -0.51
C ARG A 10 9.34 5.96 0.48
N LYS A 11 8.11 6.48 0.57
CA LYS A 11 7.01 5.98 1.39
C LYS A 11 6.05 5.07 0.60
N LEU A 12 6.27 4.89 -0.70
CA LEU A 12 5.47 4.00 -1.53
C LEU A 12 6.06 2.59 -1.52
N ILE A 13 5.19 1.59 -1.39
CA ILE A 13 5.52 0.20 -1.69
C ILE A 13 4.96 -0.11 -3.07
N ASP A 14 5.85 -0.42 -4.01
CA ASP A 14 5.51 -0.76 -5.39
C ASP A 14 5.91 -2.21 -5.65
N ILE A 15 4.89 -3.09 -5.70
CA ILE A 15 5.08 -4.51 -6.02
C ILE A 15 4.87 -4.81 -7.50
N PHE A 16 4.37 -3.82 -8.27
CA PHE A 16 3.85 -4.03 -9.61
C PHE A 16 4.95 -4.48 -10.58
N HIS A 17 6.17 -4.00 -10.37
CA HIS A 17 7.34 -4.38 -11.17
C HIS A 17 7.65 -5.88 -11.09
N ASN A 18 7.50 -6.49 -9.90
CA ASN A 18 7.92 -7.87 -9.65
C ASN A 18 6.75 -8.88 -9.65
N HIS A 19 5.53 -8.42 -9.38
CA HIS A 19 4.35 -9.28 -9.17
C HIS A 19 3.21 -9.04 -10.16
N GLY A 20 3.27 -7.95 -10.94
CA GLY A 20 2.16 -7.52 -11.80
C GLY A 20 0.92 -7.10 -11.02
N ASN A 21 -0.21 -7.01 -11.73
CA ASN A 21 -1.51 -6.72 -11.12
C ASN A 21 -2.12 -8.00 -10.54
N GLN A 22 -2.18 -8.11 -9.22
CA GLN A 22 -2.77 -9.26 -8.53
C GLN A 22 -4.23 -9.02 -8.10
N VAL A 23 -4.87 -7.94 -8.58
CA VAL A 23 -6.23 -7.55 -8.21
C VAL A 23 -6.35 -7.40 -6.68
N ALA A 24 -7.21 -8.16 -6.02
CA ALA A 24 -7.50 -8.01 -4.60
C ALA A 24 -6.33 -8.42 -3.69
N SER A 25 -5.46 -9.34 -4.11
CA SER A 25 -4.30 -9.74 -3.32
C SER A 25 -3.15 -8.73 -3.36
N SER A 26 -3.22 -7.71 -4.22
CA SER A 26 -2.16 -6.70 -4.34
C SER A 26 -1.92 -5.94 -3.02
N ILE A 27 -2.97 -5.65 -2.24
CA ILE A 27 -2.85 -4.95 -0.96
C ILE A 27 -2.19 -5.84 0.11
N PRO A 28 -2.65 -7.08 0.37
CA PRO A 28 -1.95 -8.01 1.25
C PRO A 28 -0.48 -8.25 0.86
N THR A 29 -0.18 -8.42 -0.43
CA THR A 29 1.20 -8.60 -0.90
C THR A 29 2.04 -7.35 -0.63
N ALA A 30 1.53 -6.15 -0.91
CA ALA A 30 2.25 -4.91 -0.61
C ALA A 30 2.45 -4.69 0.90
N LEU A 31 1.48 -5.10 1.73
CA LEU A 31 1.63 -5.06 3.18
C LEU A 31 2.72 -6.04 3.64
N HIS A 32 2.75 -7.26 3.11
CA HIS A 32 3.83 -8.20 3.38
C HIS A 32 5.20 -7.62 2.99
N GLU A 33 5.34 -7.05 1.79
CA GLU A 33 6.58 -6.40 1.35
C GLU A 33 6.98 -5.22 2.24
N LEU A 34 6.02 -4.46 2.77
CA LEU A 34 6.31 -3.41 3.74
C LEU A 34 7.01 -3.97 4.98
N PHE A 35 6.51 -5.07 5.55
CA PHE A 35 7.12 -5.72 6.72
C PHE A 35 8.50 -6.33 6.41
N MET A 36 8.71 -6.81 5.19
CA MET A 36 9.99 -7.42 4.80
C MET A 36 11.07 -6.39 4.48
N THR A 37 10.69 -5.20 3.99
CA THR A 37 11.64 -4.23 3.44
C THR A 37 11.80 -2.96 4.26
N LYS A 38 10.90 -2.68 5.22
CA LYS A 38 10.94 -1.50 6.08
C LYS A 38 11.00 -1.89 7.54
N ASP A 39 11.79 -1.14 8.29
CA ASP A 39 11.81 -1.21 9.75
C ASP A 39 10.61 -0.44 10.32
N LEU A 40 9.46 -1.12 10.39
CA LEU A 40 8.24 -0.57 10.96
C LEU A 40 8.35 -0.47 12.49
N LYS A 41 7.93 0.66 13.03
CA LYS A 41 7.88 0.91 14.48
C LYS A 41 6.44 1.00 14.96
N SER A 42 6.18 0.51 16.17
CA SER A 42 4.90 0.70 16.87
C SER A 42 4.50 2.18 16.87
N GLY A 43 3.22 2.45 16.66
CA GLY A 43 2.65 3.79 16.54
C GLY A 43 2.82 4.44 15.15
N GLN A 44 3.54 3.81 14.21
CA GLN A 44 3.58 4.29 12.82
C GLN A 44 2.26 4.02 12.10
N ARG A 45 1.87 4.94 11.22
CA ARG A 45 0.64 4.81 10.42
C ARG A 45 0.94 4.39 8.99
N VAL A 46 0.22 3.37 8.53
CA VAL A 46 0.25 2.84 7.17
C VAL A 46 -1.08 3.12 6.51
N MET A 47 -1.04 3.67 5.30
CA MET A 47 -2.23 3.89 4.47
C MET A 47 -2.26 2.87 3.35
N MET A 48 -3.32 2.06 3.30
CA MET A 48 -3.62 1.16 2.20
C MET A 48 -4.74 1.78 1.37
N VAL A 49 -4.53 1.96 0.07
CA VAL A 49 -5.52 2.55 -0.84
C VAL A 49 -5.56 1.73 -2.13
N GLY A 50 -6.78 1.43 -2.59
CA GLY A 50 -6.99 0.62 -3.79
C GLY A 50 -8.27 1.02 -4.51
N THR A 51 -8.31 0.70 -5.80
CA THR A 51 -9.50 0.89 -6.65
C THR A 51 -9.95 -0.45 -7.19
N SER A 52 -11.25 -0.62 -7.43
CA SER A 52 -11.81 -1.83 -8.03
C SER A 52 -12.63 -1.51 -9.28
N ALA A 53 -12.97 -2.55 -10.05
CA ALA A 53 -13.98 -2.44 -11.11
C ALA A 53 -15.30 -1.87 -10.55
N GLY A 54 -16.03 -1.12 -11.37
CA GLY A 54 -17.31 -0.52 -10.97
C GLY A 54 -17.22 0.80 -10.20
N VAL A 55 -16.11 1.56 -10.36
CA VAL A 55 -15.88 2.85 -9.67
C VAL A 55 -15.82 2.68 -8.14
N GLY A 56 -15.10 1.66 -7.68
CA GLY A 56 -14.84 1.45 -6.25
C GLY A 56 -13.53 2.08 -5.80
N LEU A 57 -13.54 2.75 -4.65
CA LEU A 57 -12.35 3.23 -3.94
C LEU A 57 -12.41 2.73 -2.50
N GLY A 58 -11.35 2.05 -2.06
CA GLY A 58 -11.17 1.60 -0.68
C GLY A 58 -9.94 2.24 -0.07
N LEU A 59 -10.05 2.62 1.21
CA LEU A 59 -8.94 3.17 1.98
C LEU A 59 -9.00 2.71 3.44
N VAL A 60 -7.85 2.34 3.99
CA VAL A 60 -7.66 2.04 5.41
C VAL A 60 -6.41 2.75 5.89
N VAL A 61 -6.51 3.41 7.05
CA VAL A 61 -5.34 3.84 7.83
C VAL A 61 -5.23 2.89 9.01
N TRP A 62 -4.11 2.20 9.09
CA TRP A 62 -3.81 1.25 10.14
C TRP A 62 -2.59 1.74 10.93
N GLU A 63 -2.62 1.57 12.24
CA GLU A 63 -1.50 1.88 13.12
C GLU A 63 -0.78 0.58 13.46
N VAL A 64 0.54 0.57 13.27
CA VAL A 64 1.40 -0.55 13.65
C VAL A 64 1.29 -0.72 15.17
N PRO A 65 0.95 -1.92 15.66
CA PRO A 65 0.80 -2.19 17.09
C PRO A 65 2.12 -1.98 17.83
#